data_AF-A0A1H7APR8-F1
#
_entry.id   AF-A0A1H7APR8-F1
#
_cell.length_a   1.000
_cell.length_b   1.000
_cell.length_c   1.000
_cell.angle_alpha   90.00
_cell.angle_beta   90.00
_cell.angle_gamma   90.00
#
_symmetry.space_group_name_H-M   'P 1'
#
loop_
_entity.id
_entity.type
_entity.pdbx_description
1 polymer ?
#
loop_
_entity_poly.entity_id
_entity_poly.type
_entity_poly.pdbx_seq_one_letter_code
_entity_poly.pdbx_strand_id
1 'polypeptide(L)'
;MIPIERILEEMERHLRAAKNAGDPASQRESLAAIRALSEAALGSRPQSRMPEVKPVPLAAPADQQAIRPAVPKREEDGANGDSIFDF
;
A
#
# COMPACT_ATOMS: atom_id res chain seq x y z
N MET A 1 21.32 13.85 -17.40
CA MET A 1 21.77 12.64 -16.69
C MET A 1 22.74 13.11 -15.61
N ILE A 2 22.61 12.64 -14.37
CA ILE A 2 23.57 13.00 -13.31
C ILE A 2 24.91 12.31 -13.63
N PRO A 3 26.05 13.02 -13.63
CA PRO A 3 27.34 12.40 -13.88
C PRO A 3 27.67 11.38 -12.79
N ILE A 4 28.33 10.27 -13.16
CA ILE A 4 28.58 9.15 -12.24
C ILE A 4 29.45 9.59 -11.06
N GLU A 5 30.39 10.50 -11.27
CA GLU A 5 31.25 11.09 -10.25
C GLU A 5 30.42 11.77 -9.16
N ARG A 6 29.39 12.51 -9.54
CA ARG A 6 28.51 13.18 -8.60
C ARG A 6 27.69 12.18 -7.78
N ILE A 7 27.27 11.06 -8.37
CA ILE A 7 26.56 10.02 -7.64
C ILE A 7 27.48 9.38 -6.59
N LEU A 8 28.74 9.11 -6.95
CA LEU A 8 29.73 8.54 -6.02
C LEU A 8 30.02 9.49 -4.85
N GLU A 9 30.18 10.80 -5.10
CA GLU A 9 30.32 11.82 -4.04
C GLU A 9 29.13 11.81 -3.07
N GLU A 10 27.91 11.73 -3.59
CA GLU A 10 26.69 11.70 -2.79
C GLU A 10 26.58 10.40 -1.96
N MET A 11 26.96 9.25 -2.54
CA MET A 11 27.02 7.98 -1.81
C MET A 11 28.02 8.06 -0.64
N GLU A 12 29.20 8.67 -0.85
CA GLU A 12 30.17 8.87 0.23
C GLU A 12 29.62 9.73 1.36
N ARG A 13 28.88 10.81 1.03
CA ARG A 13 28.22 11.66 2.04
C ARG A 13 27.23 10.84 2.86
N HIS A 14 26.35 10.08 2.22
CA HIS A 14 25.38 9.24 2.92
C HIS A 14 26.05 8.13 3.73
N LEU A 15 27.19 7.57 3.27
CA LEU A 15 27.94 6.59 4.04
C LEU A 15 28.54 7.19 5.31
N ARG A 16 29.09 8.41 5.23
CA ARG A 16 29.57 9.14 6.41
C ARG A 16 28.41 9.48 7.36
N ALA A 17 27.26 9.89 6.82
CA ALA A 17 26.07 10.16 7.62
C ALA A 17 25.58 8.90 8.37
N ALA A 18 25.52 7.74 7.71
CA ALA A 18 25.16 6.48 8.33
C ALA A 18 26.14 6.09 9.45
N LYS A 19 27.44 6.25 9.23
CA LYS A 19 28.47 5.93 10.25
C LYS A 19 28.40 6.82 11.49
N ASN A 20 28.01 8.08 11.30
CA ASN A 20 27.92 9.07 12.38
C ASN A 20 26.52 9.18 12.99
N ALA A 21 25.52 8.50 12.42
CA ALA A 21 24.16 8.53 12.92
C ALA A 21 24.07 7.82 14.28
N GLY A 22 23.59 8.54 15.28
CA GLY A 22 23.39 8.05 16.65
C GLY A 22 22.14 7.19 16.83
N ASP A 23 21.26 7.16 15.82
CA ASP A 23 20.02 6.41 15.85
C ASP A 23 19.89 5.45 14.64
N PRO A 24 19.24 4.29 14.82
CA PRO A 24 19.14 3.28 13.77
C PRO A 24 18.20 3.70 12.62
N ALA A 25 17.29 4.65 12.81
CA ALA A 25 16.37 5.09 11.76
C ALA A 25 17.12 5.92 10.70
N SER A 26 17.92 6.89 11.13
CA SER A 26 18.80 7.70 10.28
C SER A 26 19.84 6.87 9.53
N GLN A 27 20.35 5.80 10.16
CA GLN A 27 21.21 4.83 9.48
C GLN A 27 20.48 4.15 8.32
N ARG A 28 19.26 3.66 8.55
CA ARG A 28 18.46 3.00 7.51
C ARG A 28 18.07 3.96 6.38
N GLU A 29 17.76 5.20 6.70
CA GLU A 29 17.46 6.23 5.70
C GLU A 29 18.69 6.52 4.83
N SER A 30 19.87 6.68 5.45
CA SER A 30 21.12 6.88 4.71
C SER A 30 21.45 5.70 3.79
N LEU A 31 21.21 4.46 4.24
CA LEU A 31 21.39 3.26 3.42
C LEU A 31 20.36 3.17 2.29
N ALA A 32 19.11 3.57 2.53
CA ALA A 32 18.07 3.63 1.50
C ALA A 32 18.42 4.65 0.40
N ALA A 33 18.97 5.81 0.78
CA ALA A 33 19.46 6.81 -0.17
C ALA A 33 20.60 6.27 -1.05
N ILE A 34 21.58 5.57 -0.44
CA ILE A 34 22.67 4.92 -1.19
C ILE A 34 22.12 3.91 -2.19
N ARG A 35 21.13 3.08 -1.78
CA ARG A 35 20.48 2.13 -2.68
C ARG A 35 19.83 2.83 -3.88
N ALA A 36 19.09 3.91 -3.64
CA ALA A 36 18.43 4.67 -4.70
C ALA A 36 19.44 5.31 -5.67
N LEU A 37 20.55 5.84 -5.15
CA LEU A 37 21.65 6.38 -5.96
C LEU A 37 22.30 5.31 -6.84
N SER A 38 22.50 4.10 -6.31
CA SER A 38 23.02 2.96 -7.08
C SER A 38 22.04 2.53 -8.18
N GLU A 39 20.75 2.46 -7.88
CA GLU A 39 19.71 2.14 -8.86
C GLU A 39 19.66 3.19 -9.99
N ALA A 40 19.77 4.47 -9.63
CA ALA A 40 19.82 5.58 -10.59
C ALA A 40 21.08 5.55 -11.47
N ALA A 41 22.25 5.22 -10.91
CA ALA A 41 23.50 5.10 -11.66
C ALA A 41 23.49 3.93 -12.64
N LEU A 42 22.94 2.79 -12.23
CA LEU A 42 22.88 1.57 -13.03
C LEU A 42 21.77 1.61 -14.09
N GLY A 43 20.94 2.67 -14.10
CA GLY A 43 19.79 2.76 -14.99
C GLY A 43 18.76 1.65 -14.74
N SER A 44 18.81 1.02 -13.57
CA SER A 44 17.81 0.04 -13.15
C SER A 44 16.50 0.78 -12.97
N ARG A 45 15.66 0.80 -14.02
CA ARG A 45 14.25 1.14 -13.85
C ARG A 45 13.73 0.25 -12.72
N PRO A 46 12.99 0.80 -11.74
CA PRO A 46 12.38 -0.02 -10.73
C PRO A 46 11.52 -1.03 -11.49
N GLN A 47 11.91 -2.30 -11.46
CA GLN A 47 10.97 -3.37 -11.69
C GLN A 47 9.97 -3.23 -10.55
N SER A 48 8.95 -2.39 -10.75
CA SER A 48 7.68 -2.54 -10.07
C SER A 48 7.22 -3.94 -10.42
N ARG A 49 7.69 -4.93 -9.65
CA ARG A 49 6.97 -6.17 -9.45
C ARG A 49 5.70 -5.74 -8.74
N MET A 50 4.74 -5.24 -9.51
CA MET A 50 3.36 -5.18 -9.05
C MET A 50 3.05 -6.59 -8.56
N PRO A 51 2.61 -6.78 -7.31
CA PRO A 51 2.14 -8.08 -6.89
C PRO A 51 1.05 -8.48 -7.86
N GLU A 52 1.23 -9.63 -8.51
CA GLU A 52 0.22 -10.20 -9.41
C GLU A 52 -1.03 -10.45 -8.57
N VAL A 53 -1.98 -9.52 -8.63
CA VAL A 53 -3.29 -9.67 -7.98
C VAL A 53 -4.03 -10.70 -8.80
N LYS A 54 -4.00 -11.95 -8.36
CA LYS A 54 -4.82 -13.01 -8.94
C LYS A 54 -6.28 -12.64 -8.67
N PRO A 55 -7.14 -12.47 -9.70
CA PRO A 55 -8.55 -12.21 -9.48
C PRO A 55 -9.17 -13.44 -8.82
N VAL A 56 -9.72 -13.27 -7.62
CA VAL A 56 -10.58 -14.26 -6.99
C VAL A 56 -11.93 -14.22 -7.72
N PRO A 57 -12.40 -15.32 -8.34
CA PRO A 57 -13.72 -15.33 -8.95
C PRO A 57 -14.79 -15.18 -7.87
N LEU A 58 -15.66 -14.19 -8.05
CA LEU A 58 -16.83 -13.97 -7.22
C LEU A 58 -17.82 -15.12 -7.49
N ALA A 59 -17.98 -16.03 -6.52
CA ALA A 59 -18.95 -17.11 -6.63
C ALA A 59 -20.35 -16.51 -6.80
N ALA A 60 -21.01 -16.84 -7.92
CA ALA A 60 -22.41 -16.50 -8.14
C ALA A 60 -23.29 -17.22 -7.11
N PRO A 61 -24.35 -16.57 -6.58
CA PRO A 61 -25.29 -17.25 -5.71
C PRO A 61 -26.03 -18.31 -6.51
N ALA A 62 -25.98 -19.55 -6.02
CA ALA A 62 -26.75 -20.66 -6.57
C ALA A 62 -28.23 -20.41 -6.30
N ASP A 63 -28.98 -20.16 -7.37
CA ASP A 63 -30.44 -20.23 -7.40
C ASP A 63 -30.84 -21.68 -7.14
N GLN A 64 -31.28 -21.99 -5.93
CA GLN A 64 -31.97 -23.25 -5.62
C GLN A 64 -33.40 -22.92 -5.22
N GLN A 65 -34.26 -23.07 -6.22
CA GLN A 65 -35.71 -23.03 -6.06
C GLN A 65 -36.21 -24.22 -5.24
N ALA A 66 -37.25 -23.89 -4.44
CA ALA A 66 -38.28 -24.76 -3.86
C ALA A 66 -37.93 -25.52 -2.55
N ILE A 67 -38.58 -25.12 -1.44
CA ILE A 67 -39.78 -25.77 -0.88
C ILE A 67 -40.21 -25.07 0.45
N ARG A 68 -41.42 -24.48 0.42
CA ARG A 68 -42.45 -24.25 1.47
C ARG A 68 -42.41 -23.04 2.43
N PRO A 69 -43.61 -22.52 2.83
CA PRO A 69 -43.78 -21.19 3.42
C PRO A 69 -44.20 -21.21 4.91
N ALA A 70 -43.67 -20.27 5.69
CA ALA A 70 -44.34 -19.62 6.84
C ALA A 70 -43.55 -18.37 7.26
N VAL A 71 -44.22 -17.24 7.21
CA VAL A 71 -43.81 -15.86 7.54
C VAL A 71 -44.19 -15.58 9.01
N PRO A 72 -43.81 -14.48 9.70
CA PRO A 72 -42.59 -13.64 9.78
C PRO A 72 -42.04 -13.62 11.25
N LYS A 73 -40.96 -12.95 11.68
CA LYS A 73 -40.77 -11.50 11.82
C LYS A 73 -39.37 -11.32 12.43
N ARG A 74 -38.49 -10.62 11.73
CA ARG A 74 -37.29 -9.99 12.31
C ARG A 74 -37.80 -8.73 13.01
N GLU A 75 -37.54 -8.60 14.30
CA GLU A 75 -37.62 -7.30 14.99
C GLU A 75 -36.43 -6.48 14.48
N GLU A 76 -36.66 -5.65 13.47
CA GLU A 76 -35.75 -4.59 13.06
C GLU A 76 -36.09 -3.36 13.89
N ASP A 77 -35.44 -3.26 15.06
CA ASP A 77 -35.49 -2.07 15.88
C ASP A 77 -34.54 -1.01 15.28
N GLY A 78 -35.12 0.13 14.88
CA GLY A 78 -34.38 1.39 14.83
C GLY A 78 -33.71 1.82 13.52
N ALA A 79 -34.28 1.55 12.34
CA ALA A 79 -33.75 2.12 11.09
C ALA A 79 -34.84 2.66 10.15
N ASN A 80 -35.68 3.57 10.63
CA ASN A 80 -36.40 4.52 9.78
C ASN A 80 -36.35 5.88 10.44
N GLY A 81 -35.50 6.76 9.90
CA GLY A 81 -35.34 8.13 10.33
C GLY A 81 -36.64 8.90 10.18
N ASP A 82 -37.22 9.29 11.31
CA ASP A 82 -38.25 10.31 11.34
C ASP A 82 -37.57 11.66 11.13
N SER A 83 -38.04 12.41 10.14
CA SER A 83 -37.33 13.54 9.57
C SER A 83 -37.21 14.68 10.58
N ILE A 84 -35.97 15.08 10.89
CA ILE A 84 -35.66 16.16 11.85
C ILE A 84 -35.63 17.56 11.22
N PHE A 85 -36.14 17.70 9.99
CA PHE A 85 -36.35 18.99 9.35
C PHE A 85 -37.79 19.45 9.63
N ASP A 86 -37.97 20.25 10.67
CA ASP A 86 -39.14 21.12 10.83
C ASP A 86 -38.71 22.55 10.48
N PHE A 87 -39.46 23.21 9.59
CA PHE A 87 -39.17 24.55 9.06
C PHE A 87 -39.69 25.66 9.97
#